data_AF-A0A2I0N1G1-F1
#
_entry.id   AF-A0A2I0N1G1-F1
#
_cell.length_a   1.000
_cell.length_b   1.000
_cell.length_c   1.000
_cell.angle_alpha   90.00
_cell.angle_beta   90.00
_cell.angle_gamma   90.00
#
_symmetry.space_group_name_H-M   'P 1'
#
loop_
_entity.id
_entity.type
_entity.pdbx_description
1 polymer ?
#
loop_
_entity_poly.entity_id
_entity_poly.type
_entity_poly.pdbx_seq_one_letter_code
_entity_poly.pdbx_strand_id
1 'polypeptide(L)'
;MQEDFYHPKRVGRMLKLARLKSNKQLKEVALSHCAISTLSKIESGRQRAHPDLLIHLYRELSITYHTDPQSLLRWRQTMEAFWRCDAYWRPFDLSVLWQSTSAIEASPLSLEWLLIRYHEEKDEEQREQMKGLLKQLEDVLSDTEKGRFYHARSPFDPEDAQSVQEEAFKLLKTAHAGIGYLESLYRLGSFRRLLEESQSVLELALKEGNTAALAKMYFLRGTVYASLDQIEGMIQEYTRSQNLLWGTPWQRLNESIEYNLGATYLSLGDLALAQEHLSKIIERSPIVWHKLALLYHRLGETKKAQQALDSFAKSHEGEDRITVLLERSARMEFSGTLMTLEGIALLEEMMALFQRLGRIGSFIFYREPLKEAYKVHRMYKKALALEEAFAAIPDRGLSPN
;
A
#
# COMPACT_ATOMS: atom_id res chain seq x y z
N MET A 1 15.07 -0.89 33.74
CA MET A 1 14.65 0.14 32.75
C MET A 1 15.78 0.51 31.78
N GLN A 2 17.02 0.78 32.23
CA GLN A 2 18.16 1.01 31.32
C GLN A 2 18.67 -0.22 30.57
N GLU A 3 18.55 -1.43 31.15
CA GLU A 3 19.12 -2.66 30.55
C GLU A 3 18.47 -3.09 29.22
N ASP A 4 17.27 -2.57 28.91
CA ASP A 4 16.49 -2.97 27.74
C ASP A 4 16.93 -2.30 26.43
N PHE A 5 17.60 -1.13 26.51
CA PHE A 5 18.07 -0.42 25.31
C PHE A 5 19.29 -1.09 24.66
N TYR A 6 20.13 -1.76 25.44
CA TYR A 6 21.47 -2.20 25.01
C TYR A 6 21.54 -3.68 24.66
N HIS A 7 20.57 -4.17 23.87
CA HIS A 7 20.58 -5.56 23.42
C HIS A 7 21.88 -5.86 22.64
N PRO A 8 22.70 -6.85 23.05
CA PRO A 8 24.07 -7.02 22.55
C PRO A 8 24.18 -7.14 21.04
N LYS A 9 23.29 -7.93 20.41
CA LYS A 9 23.28 -8.08 18.95
C LYS A 9 22.95 -6.80 18.21
N ARG A 10 21.97 -6.02 18.71
CA ARG A 10 21.51 -4.80 18.04
C ARG A 10 22.59 -3.73 18.08
N VAL A 11 23.06 -3.41 19.28
CA VAL A 11 24.13 -2.43 19.49
C VAL A 11 25.40 -2.84 18.73
N GLY A 12 25.77 -4.12 18.77
CA GLY A 12 26.92 -4.65 18.05
C GLY A 12 26.82 -4.45 16.54
N ARG A 13 25.69 -4.81 15.93
CA ARG A 13 25.47 -4.62 14.49
C ARG A 13 25.48 -3.15 14.09
N MET A 14 24.83 -2.28 14.86
CA MET A 14 24.81 -0.85 14.58
C MET A 14 26.20 -0.21 14.69
N LEU A 15 27.00 -0.63 15.68
CA LEU A 15 28.40 -0.19 15.79
C LEU A 15 29.24 -0.68 14.60
N LYS A 16 29.07 -1.95 14.19
CA LYS A 16 29.77 -2.50 13.02
C LYS A 16 29.43 -1.71 11.75
N LEU A 17 28.14 -1.41 11.53
CA LEU A 17 27.70 -0.61 10.39
C LEU A 17 28.29 0.80 10.42
N ALA A 18 28.25 1.47 11.57
CA ALA A 18 28.87 2.79 11.73
C ALA A 18 30.37 2.76 11.42
N ARG A 19 31.09 1.74 11.92
CA ARG A 19 32.52 1.58 11.65
C ARG A 19 32.81 1.36 10.16
N LEU A 20 32.05 0.50 9.50
CA LEU A 20 32.21 0.22 8.07
C LEU A 20 31.88 1.46 7.22
N LYS A 21 30.85 2.22 7.58
CA LYS A 21 30.50 3.49 6.93
C LYS A 21 31.61 4.54 7.06
N SER A 22 32.32 4.54 8.19
CA SER A 22 33.49 5.41 8.41
C SER A 22 34.80 4.84 7.85
N ASN A 23 34.78 3.73 7.11
CA ASN A 23 35.96 3.05 6.53
C ASN A 23 37.07 2.72 7.55
N LYS A 24 36.71 2.47 8.82
CA LYS A 24 37.69 2.16 9.89
C LYS A 24 37.84 0.66 10.14
N GLN A 25 39.06 0.22 10.39
CA GLN A 25 39.38 -1.14 10.84
C GLN A 25 39.13 -1.30 12.34
N LEU A 26 38.98 -2.54 12.81
CA LEU A 26 38.78 -2.81 14.25
C LEU A 26 39.87 -2.20 15.13
N LYS A 27 41.14 -2.23 14.68
CA LYS A 27 42.29 -1.68 15.44
C LYS A 27 42.19 -0.16 15.65
N GLU A 28 41.59 0.55 14.69
CA GLU A 28 41.46 2.01 14.70
C GLU A 28 40.33 2.47 15.62
N VAL A 29 39.39 1.59 15.95
CA VAL A 29 38.25 1.89 16.84
C VAL A 29 38.46 1.33 18.25
N ALA A 30 39.12 0.18 18.38
CA ALA A 30 39.38 -0.44 19.67
C ALA A 30 40.36 0.37 20.54
N LEU A 31 41.43 0.89 19.92
CA LEU A 31 42.50 1.70 20.52
C LEU A 31 42.79 1.39 22.00
N SER A 32 42.83 2.39 22.88
CA SER A 32 43.08 2.26 24.32
C SER A 32 41.83 1.89 25.13
N HIS A 33 40.69 1.69 24.47
CA HIS A 33 39.40 1.48 25.12
C HIS A 33 39.08 0.00 25.34
N CYS A 34 39.50 -0.88 24.43
CA CYS A 34 39.34 -2.33 24.59
C CYS A 34 40.28 -3.12 23.66
N ALA A 35 40.42 -4.43 23.89
CA ALA A 35 41.15 -5.30 22.97
C ALA A 35 40.36 -5.48 21.64
N ILE A 36 41.06 -5.66 20.52
CA ILE A 36 40.45 -5.95 19.20
C ILE A 36 39.48 -7.14 19.27
N SER A 37 39.84 -8.18 20.02
CA SER A 37 38.99 -9.36 20.25
C SER A 37 37.71 -9.02 21.01
N THR A 38 37.74 -8.01 21.89
CA THR A 38 36.58 -7.52 22.62
C THR A 38 35.64 -6.75 21.69
N LEU A 39 36.18 -5.82 20.89
CA LEU A 39 35.38 -5.09 19.89
C LEU A 39 34.73 -6.05 18.88
N SER A 40 35.45 -7.07 18.42
CA SER A 40 34.90 -8.10 17.53
C SER A 40 33.75 -8.90 18.18
N LYS A 41 33.86 -9.23 19.48
CA LYS A 41 32.79 -9.89 20.24
C LYS A 41 31.58 -8.97 20.44
N ILE A 42 31.81 -7.67 20.66
CA ILE A 42 30.74 -6.65 20.74
C ILE A 42 30.01 -6.56 19.40
N GLU A 43 30.73 -6.38 18.29
CA GLU A 43 30.13 -6.24 16.94
C GLU A 43 29.34 -7.47 16.48
N SER A 44 29.76 -8.66 16.92
CA SER A 44 29.03 -9.90 16.65
C SER A 44 27.91 -10.20 17.66
N GLY A 45 27.70 -9.34 18.65
CA GLY A 45 26.68 -9.50 19.67
C GLY A 45 26.94 -10.59 20.70
N ARG A 46 28.16 -11.15 20.74
CA ARG A 46 28.57 -12.18 21.72
C ARG A 46 28.94 -11.59 23.08
N GLN A 47 29.17 -10.28 23.14
CA GLN A 47 29.51 -9.56 24.36
C GLN A 47 28.67 -8.29 24.47
N ARG A 48 28.05 -8.07 25.64
CA ARG A 48 27.36 -6.82 25.95
C ARG A 48 28.39 -5.72 26.16
N ALA A 49 28.17 -4.56 25.54
CA ALA A 49 28.97 -3.36 25.77
C ALA A 49 28.30 -2.48 26.82
N HIS A 50 29.08 -1.97 27.78
CA HIS A 50 28.60 -0.95 28.71
C HIS A 50 28.39 0.38 27.95
N PRO A 51 27.37 1.20 28.29
CA PRO A 51 27.14 2.49 27.63
C PRO A 51 28.38 3.38 27.54
N ASP A 52 29.18 3.46 28.61
CA ASP A 52 30.41 4.27 28.62
C ASP A 52 31.44 3.81 27.58
N LEU A 53 31.58 2.50 27.39
CA LEU A 53 32.45 1.95 26.35
C LEU A 53 31.94 2.33 24.96
N LEU A 54 30.62 2.31 24.74
CA LEU A 54 30.03 2.72 23.46
C LEU A 54 30.31 4.19 23.17
N ILE A 55 30.22 5.08 24.16
CA ILE A 55 30.56 6.50 23.99
C ILE A 55 31.99 6.65 23.46
N HIS A 56 32.94 5.91 24.03
CA HIS A 56 34.33 5.93 23.58
C HIS A 56 34.50 5.35 22.17
N LEU A 57 33.90 4.19 21.87
CA LEU A 57 34.01 3.55 20.56
C LEU A 57 33.39 4.39 19.43
N TYR A 58 32.25 5.02 19.67
CA TYR A 58 31.62 5.91 18.69
C TYR A 58 32.35 7.25 18.56
N ARG A 59 33.01 7.74 19.61
CA ARG A 59 33.88 8.92 19.51
C ARG A 59 35.02 8.69 18.53
N GLU A 60 35.59 7.47 18.52
CA GLU A 60 36.58 7.09 17.51
C GLU A 60 36.00 7.03 16.09
N LEU A 61 34.67 7.02 15.92
CA LEU A 61 34.01 7.14 14.62
C LEU A 61 33.62 8.58 14.27
N SER A 62 34.01 9.57 15.08
CA SER A 62 33.55 10.96 15.02
C SER A 62 32.03 11.10 15.21
N ILE A 63 31.43 10.20 15.99
CA ILE A 63 29.99 10.18 16.29
C ILE A 63 29.80 10.40 17.79
N THR A 64 28.92 11.35 18.14
CA THR A 64 28.53 11.58 19.54
C THR A 64 27.41 10.61 19.90
N TYR A 65 27.74 9.53 20.61
CA TYR A 65 26.77 8.51 20.99
C TYR A 65 25.93 8.95 22.20
N HIS A 66 24.61 8.92 22.03
CA HIS A 66 23.64 9.41 22.99
C HIS A 66 23.19 8.30 23.94
N THR A 67 23.36 8.53 25.24
CA THR A 67 23.01 7.56 26.30
C THR A 67 22.11 8.15 27.40
N ASP A 68 21.72 9.43 27.32
CA ASP A 68 20.87 10.03 28.35
C ASP A 68 19.50 9.29 28.44
N PRO A 69 19.19 8.69 29.61
CA PRO A 69 18.01 7.82 29.74
C PRO A 69 16.69 8.56 29.56
N GLN A 70 16.62 9.85 29.90
CA GLN A 70 15.37 10.61 29.81
C GLN A 70 14.98 10.84 28.35
N SER A 71 15.94 11.25 27.53
CA SER A 71 15.71 11.43 26.09
C SER A 71 15.42 10.11 25.40
N LEU A 72 16.15 9.03 25.73
CA LEU A 72 15.90 7.70 25.18
C LEU A 72 14.49 7.21 25.50
N LEU A 73 14.05 7.36 26.75
CA LEU A 73 12.70 6.99 27.15
C LEU A 73 11.65 7.82 26.42
N ARG A 74 11.84 9.14 26.32
CA ARG A 74 10.94 10.04 25.60
C ARG A 74 10.83 9.66 24.12
N TRP A 75 11.95 9.44 23.44
CA TRP A 75 11.93 9.05 22.02
C TRP A 75 11.24 7.71 21.82
N ARG A 76 11.55 6.69 22.64
CA ARG A 76 10.88 5.39 22.55
C ARG A 76 9.37 5.50 22.74
N GLN A 77 8.91 6.27 23.74
CA GLN A 77 7.47 6.51 23.96
C GLN A 77 6.82 7.19 22.75
N THR A 78 7.49 8.16 22.13
CA THR A 78 7.01 8.80 20.90
C THR A 78 6.94 7.81 19.73
N MET A 79 7.96 6.95 19.56
CA MET A 79 7.97 5.90 18.53
C MET A 79 6.85 4.87 18.75
N GLU A 80 6.59 4.45 19.99
CA GLU A 80 5.48 3.57 20.34
C GLU A 80 4.12 4.23 20.06
N ALA A 81 3.98 5.52 20.38
CA ALA A 81 2.78 6.28 20.06
C ALA A 81 2.56 6.42 18.55
N PHE A 82 3.62 6.61 17.77
CA PHE A 82 3.57 6.58 16.30
C PHE A 82 2.99 5.25 15.80
N TRP A 83 3.57 4.11 16.18
CA TRP A 83 3.08 2.80 15.74
C TRP A 83 1.65 2.50 16.20
N ARG A 84 1.26 3.01 17.37
CA ARG A 84 -0.13 2.92 17.83
C ARG A 84 -1.06 3.76 16.96
N CYS A 85 -0.67 4.96 16.55
CA CYS A 85 -1.46 5.78 15.63
C CYS A 85 -1.53 5.15 14.24
N ASP A 86 -0.41 4.65 13.71
CA ASP A 86 -0.32 3.93 12.44
C ASP A 86 -1.25 2.70 12.39
N ALA A 87 -1.27 1.87 13.43
CA ALA A 87 -2.17 0.72 13.54
C ALA A 87 -3.67 1.07 13.45
N TYR A 88 -4.00 2.34 13.69
CA TYR A 88 -5.33 2.89 13.59
C TYR A 88 -5.31 4.07 12.60
N TRP A 89 -4.50 4.00 11.53
CA TRP A 89 -4.26 5.02 10.49
C TRP A 89 -4.59 6.46 10.89
N ARG A 90 -4.12 6.85 12.08
CA ARG A 90 -4.27 8.20 12.60
C ARG A 90 -3.01 8.97 12.25
N PRO A 91 -3.14 10.24 11.85
CA PRO A 91 -1.98 11.08 11.67
C PRO A 91 -1.22 11.19 12.99
N PHE A 92 0.10 11.22 12.91
CA PHE A 92 0.98 11.39 14.05
C PHE A 92 2.08 12.39 13.69
N ASP A 93 2.36 13.33 14.60
CA ASP A 93 3.41 14.31 14.37
C ASP A 93 4.78 13.75 14.77
N LEU A 94 5.63 13.52 13.78
CA LEU A 94 7.00 13.04 13.94
C LEU A 94 8.03 14.17 14.10
N SER A 95 7.61 15.44 14.11
CA SER A 95 8.50 16.61 14.13
C SER A 95 9.61 16.53 15.20
N VAL A 96 9.25 16.09 16.41
CA VAL A 96 10.20 15.93 17.53
C VAL A 96 11.29 14.89 17.23
N LEU A 97 10.93 13.78 16.59
CA LEU A 97 11.90 12.75 16.20
C LEU A 97 12.76 13.24 15.04
N TRP A 98 12.17 13.90 14.04
CA TRP A 98 12.91 14.49 12.92
C TRP A 98 13.94 15.53 13.37
N GLN A 99 13.57 16.42 14.29
CA GLN A 99 14.50 17.40 14.89
C GLN A 99 15.67 16.73 15.64
N SER A 100 15.45 15.51 16.14
CA SER A 100 16.44 14.74 16.91
C SER A 100 17.12 13.64 16.08
N THR A 101 16.94 13.60 14.75
CA THR A 101 17.37 12.51 13.86
C THR A 101 18.82 12.08 14.12
N SER A 102 19.77 13.02 14.06
CA SER A 102 21.20 12.71 14.22
C SER A 102 21.52 12.13 15.61
N ALA A 103 20.83 12.58 16.65
CA ALA A 103 21.03 12.08 18.01
C ALA A 103 20.43 10.67 18.18
N ILE A 104 19.26 10.41 17.59
CA ILE A 104 18.61 9.11 17.64
C ILE A 104 19.40 8.07 16.83
N GLU A 105 19.89 8.43 15.64
CA GLU A 105 20.75 7.57 14.82
C GLU A 105 22.05 7.21 15.53
N ALA A 106 22.57 8.13 16.34
CA ALA A 106 23.70 7.90 17.23
C ALA A 106 23.28 7.40 18.61
N SER A 107 22.28 6.52 18.70
CA SER A 107 21.78 5.98 19.97
C SER A 107 21.40 4.50 19.87
N PRO A 108 21.05 3.85 21.00
CA PRO A 108 20.48 2.51 20.98
C PRO A 108 19.17 2.36 20.19
N LEU A 109 18.44 3.46 19.95
CA LEU A 109 17.15 3.48 19.23
C LEU A 109 17.30 3.63 17.71
N SER A 110 18.53 3.67 17.21
CA SER A 110 18.83 3.88 15.79
C SER A 110 18.12 2.91 14.84
N LEU A 111 17.95 1.65 15.25
CA LEU A 111 17.24 0.62 14.48
C LEU A 111 15.72 0.85 14.45
N GLU A 112 15.12 1.18 15.60
CA GLU A 112 13.69 1.51 15.71
C GLU A 112 13.37 2.76 14.87
N TRP A 113 14.27 3.73 14.88
CA TRP A 113 14.15 4.94 14.06
C TRP A 113 14.29 4.66 12.57
N LEU A 114 15.24 3.81 12.17
CA LEU A 114 15.39 3.39 10.76
C LEU A 114 14.11 2.75 10.22
N LEU A 115 13.39 1.96 11.02
CA LEU A 115 12.10 1.37 10.63
C LEU A 115 11.02 2.42 10.39
N ILE A 116 10.92 3.43 11.26
CA ILE A 116 9.95 4.52 11.09
C ILE A 116 10.30 5.36 9.86
N ARG A 117 11.58 5.71 9.70
CA ARG A 117 12.05 6.41 8.50
C ARG A 117 11.74 5.64 7.23
N TYR A 118 12.00 4.33 7.21
CA TYR A 118 11.67 3.47 6.07
C TYR A 118 10.17 3.46 5.74
N HIS A 119 9.32 3.45 6.76
CA HIS A 119 7.86 3.48 6.60
C HIS A 119 7.38 4.83 6.03
N GLU A 120 7.95 5.95 6.49
CA GLU A 120 7.54 7.30 6.10
C GLU A 120 8.22 7.82 4.82
N GLU A 121 9.28 7.16 4.35
CA GLU A 121 10.09 7.62 3.22
C GLU A 121 9.28 7.63 1.92
N LYS A 122 9.29 8.78 1.24
CA LYS A 122 8.57 8.98 -0.03
C LYS A 122 9.51 8.93 -1.23
N ASP A 123 10.80 9.19 -1.02
CA ASP A 123 11.81 9.09 -2.05
C ASP A 123 12.17 7.62 -2.31
N GLU A 124 11.91 7.13 -3.52
CA GLU A 124 12.08 5.70 -3.86
C GLU A 124 13.53 5.22 -3.71
N GLU A 125 14.51 6.07 -4.07
CA GLU A 125 15.93 5.73 -3.98
C GLU A 125 16.36 5.58 -2.52
N GLN A 126 16.07 6.57 -1.68
CA GLN A 126 16.36 6.51 -0.25
C GLN A 126 15.64 5.34 0.42
N ARG A 127 14.39 5.08 0.04
CA ARG A 127 13.62 3.97 0.58
C ARG A 127 14.22 2.60 0.23
N GLU A 128 14.71 2.42 -1.00
CA GLU A 128 15.39 1.17 -1.39
C GLU A 128 16.74 1.01 -0.69
N GLN A 129 17.49 2.10 -0.48
CA GLN A 129 18.71 2.07 0.34
C GLN A 129 18.43 1.64 1.78
N MET A 130 17.38 2.18 2.41
CA MET A 130 16.96 1.79 3.77
C MET A 130 16.47 0.33 3.82
N LYS A 131 15.71 -0.12 2.81
CA LYS A 131 15.29 -1.52 2.66
C LYS A 131 16.49 -2.46 2.59
N GLY A 132 17.50 -2.12 1.81
CA GLY A 132 18.75 -2.89 1.71
C GLY A 132 19.49 -2.99 3.06
N LEU A 133 19.49 -1.91 3.85
CA LEU A 133 20.06 -1.91 5.19
C LEU A 133 19.26 -2.77 6.17
N LEU A 134 17.93 -2.67 6.15
CA LEU A 134 17.05 -3.46 7.01
C LEU A 134 17.13 -4.96 6.71
N LYS A 135 17.26 -5.35 5.43
CA LYS A 135 17.55 -6.75 5.04
C LYS A 135 18.85 -7.28 5.67
N GLN A 136 19.90 -6.46 5.73
CA GLN A 136 21.16 -6.85 6.38
C GLN A 136 21.05 -6.99 7.90
N LEU A 137 20.03 -6.36 8.50
CA LEU A 137 19.78 -6.32 9.95
C LEU A 137 18.65 -7.26 10.39
N GLU A 138 18.10 -8.04 9.47
CA GLU A 138 16.94 -8.89 9.70
C GLU A 138 17.18 -9.94 10.81
N ASP A 139 18.41 -10.42 10.99
CA ASP A 139 18.78 -11.38 12.05
C ASP A 139 18.72 -10.77 13.46
N VAL A 140 18.67 -9.45 13.58
CA VAL A 140 18.61 -8.74 14.87
C VAL A 140 17.29 -8.01 15.14
N LEU A 141 16.38 -8.01 14.17
CA LEU A 141 15.00 -7.55 14.35
C LEU A 141 14.21 -8.56 15.21
N SER A 142 13.40 -8.04 16.13
CA SER A 142 12.35 -8.79 16.81
C SER A 142 11.22 -9.14 15.83
N ASP A 143 10.37 -10.10 16.18
CA ASP A 143 9.23 -10.49 15.34
C ASP A 143 8.32 -9.30 15.04
N THR A 144 8.06 -8.43 16.01
CA THR A 144 7.26 -7.21 15.80
C THR A 144 7.94 -6.23 14.84
N GLU A 145 9.25 -6.03 14.95
CA GLU A 145 10.00 -5.14 14.05
C GLU A 145 10.11 -5.72 12.64
N LYS A 146 10.31 -7.03 12.50
CA LYS A 146 10.25 -7.74 11.21
C LYS A 146 8.87 -7.59 10.58
N GLY A 147 7.83 -7.81 11.38
CA GLY A 147 6.45 -7.63 10.97
C GLY A 147 6.18 -6.22 10.46
N ARG A 148 6.64 -5.18 11.17
CA ARG A 148 6.55 -3.77 10.74
C ARG A 148 7.37 -3.50 9.48
N PHE A 149 8.57 -4.04 9.38
CA PHE A 149 9.40 -3.92 8.18
C PHE A 149 8.68 -4.51 6.97
N TYR A 150 8.15 -5.73 7.08
CA TYR A 150 7.42 -6.39 6.01
C TYR A 150 6.10 -5.70 5.69
N HIS A 151 5.36 -5.26 6.70
CA HIS A 151 4.10 -4.54 6.51
C HIS A 151 4.33 -3.20 5.78
N ALA A 152 5.39 -2.47 6.15
CA ALA A 152 5.80 -1.23 5.49
C ALA A 152 6.38 -1.45 4.09
N ARG A 153 6.74 -2.68 3.69
CA ARG A 153 7.14 -2.96 2.30
C ARG A 153 5.95 -2.72 1.39
N SER A 154 6.22 -1.94 0.34
CA SER A 154 5.19 -1.46 -0.55
C SER A 154 4.35 -2.63 -1.06
N PRO A 155 3.02 -2.58 -0.92
CA PRO A 155 2.15 -3.51 -1.59
C PRO A 155 2.33 -3.53 -3.13
N PHE A 156 2.98 -2.49 -3.68
CA PHE A 156 3.27 -2.29 -5.11
C PHE A 156 4.62 -2.87 -5.57
N ASP A 157 5.42 -3.46 -4.70
CA ASP A 157 6.64 -4.20 -5.08
C ASP A 157 6.20 -5.60 -5.58
N PRO A 158 6.20 -5.89 -6.90
CA PRO A 158 5.52 -7.06 -7.46
C PRO A 158 6.20 -8.39 -7.13
N GLU A 159 7.47 -8.39 -6.70
CA GLU A 159 8.14 -9.59 -6.24
C GLU A 159 7.74 -9.87 -4.77
N ASP A 160 6.98 -10.95 -4.57
CA ASP A 160 6.60 -11.49 -3.26
C ASP A 160 5.65 -10.64 -2.40
N ALA A 161 4.93 -9.65 -2.97
CA ALA A 161 4.02 -8.76 -2.22
C ALA A 161 3.07 -9.51 -1.28
N GLN A 162 2.50 -10.63 -1.74
CA GLN A 162 1.57 -11.43 -0.95
C GLN A 162 2.26 -12.20 0.17
N SER A 163 3.35 -12.92 -0.11
CA SER A 163 4.03 -13.75 0.90
C SER A 163 4.65 -12.88 1.99
N VAL A 164 5.17 -11.72 1.63
CA VAL A 164 5.69 -10.71 2.56
C VAL A 164 4.59 -10.17 3.46
N GLN A 165 3.42 -9.81 2.90
CA GLN A 165 2.30 -9.31 3.70
C GLN A 165 1.65 -10.41 4.54
N GLU A 166 1.62 -11.65 4.06
CA GLU A 166 1.17 -12.81 4.83
C GLU A 166 2.10 -13.04 6.04
N GLU A 167 3.41 -12.96 5.84
CA GLU A 167 4.39 -13.08 6.92
C GLU A 167 4.30 -11.90 7.90
N ALA A 168 4.12 -10.67 7.39
CA ALA A 168 3.86 -9.50 8.23
C ALA A 168 2.64 -9.72 9.14
N PHE A 169 1.54 -10.25 8.58
CA PHE A 169 0.34 -10.57 9.33
C PHE A 169 0.55 -11.70 10.34
N LYS A 170 1.30 -12.76 9.99
CA LYS A 170 1.67 -13.84 10.91
C LYS A 170 2.48 -13.36 12.11
N LEU A 171 3.41 -12.42 11.89
CA LEU A 171 4.27 -11.86 12.93
C LEU A 171 3.53 -10.84 13.82
N LEU A 172 2.77 -9.92 13.21
CA LEU A 172 2.10 -8.85 13.94
C LEU A 172 0.80 -9.29 14.60
N LYS A 173 0.02 -10.15 13.93
CA LYS A 173 -1.31 -10.62 14.36
C LYS A 173 -2.25 -9.48 14.73
N THR A 174 -2.17 -8.37 14.00
CA THR A 174 -3.04 -7.21 14.16
C THR A 174 -4.01 -7.08 13.00
N ALA A 175 -5.14 -6.41 13.23
CA ALA A 175 -6.08 -6.08 12.16
C ALA A 175 -5.43 -5.21 11.07
N HIS A 176 -4.53 -4.28 11.45
CA HIS A 176 -3.80 -3.44 10.49
C HIS A 176 -2.97 -4.27 9.50
N ALA A 177 -2.18 -5.22 10.00
CA ALA A 177 -1.40 -6.11 9.15
C ALA A 177 -2.30 -7.03 8.32
N GLY A 178 -3.41 -7.49 8.91
CA GLY A 178 -4.43 -8.27 8.21
C GLY A 178 -5.03 -7.53 7.02
N ILE A 179 -5.32 -6.23 7.14
CA ILE A 179 -5.76 -5.41 6.00
C ILE A 179 -4.70 -5.36 4.90
N GLY A 180 -3.42 -5.14 5.25
CA GLY A 180 -2.33 -5.14 4.26
C GLY A 180 -2.23 -6.46 3.47
N TYR A 181 -2.44 -7.58 4.18
CA TYR A 181 -2.54 -8.91 3.57
C TYR A 181 -3.76 -9.05 2.64
N LEU A 182 -4.96 -8.66 3.09
CA LEU A 182 -6.17 -8.71 2.24
C LEU A 182 -6.04 -7.82 1.00
N GLU A 183 -5.43 -6.65 1.11
CA GLU A 183 -5.16 -5.78 -0.05
C GLU A 183 -4.22 -6.46 -1.06
N SER A 184 -3.25 -7.24 -0.59
CA SER A 184 -2.37 -8.03 -1.47
C SER A 184 -3.13 -9.12 -2.23
N LEU A 185 -4.04 -9.83 -1.56
CA LEU A 185 -4.92 -10.81 -2.20
C LEU A 185 -5.83 -10.15 -3.24
N TYR A 186 -6.37 -8.97 -2.92
CA TYR A 186 -7.20 -8.22 -3.85
C TYR A 186 -6.42 -7.88 -5.12
N ARG A 187 -5.21 -7.31 -5.02
CA ARG A 187 -4.40 -6.94 -6.20
C ARG A 187 -4.05 -8.13 -7.08
N LEU A 188 -3.84 -9.31 -6.49
CA LEU A 188 -3.60 -10.53 -7.23
C LEU A 188 -4.88 -11.11 -7.85
N GLY A 189 -6.07 -10.59 -7.52
CA GLY A 189 -7.35 -11.17 -7.93
C GLY A 189 -7.73 -12.43 -7.16
N SER A 190 -7.05 -12.75 -6.05
CA SER A 190 -7.31 -13.92 -5.19
C SER A 190 -8.56 -13.73 -4.33
N PHE A 191 -9.71 -13.51 -4.97
CA PHE A 191 -10.94 -13.06 -4.34
C PHE A 191 -11.56 -14.08 -3.38
N ARG A 192 -11.55 -15.37 -3.75
CA ARG A 192 -12.04 -16.43 -2.87
C ARG A 192 -11.26 -16.46 -1.56
N ARG A 193 -9.93 -16.49 -1.66
CA ARG A 193 -9.04 -16.46 -0.50
C ARG A 193 -9.20 -15.18 0.31
N LEU A 194 -9.36 -14.02 -0.32
CA LEU A 194 -9.63 -12.78 0.40
C LEU A 194 -10.89 -12.89 1.26
N LEU A 195 -11.99 -13.41 0.70
CA LEU A 195 -13.24 -13.58 1.45
C LEU A 195 -13.07 -14.57 2.61
N GLU A 196 -12.39 -15.70 2.39
CA GLU A 196 -12.10 -16.70 3.43
C GLU A 196 -11.24 -16.13 4.57
N GLU A 197 -10.13 -15.49 4.24
CA GLU A 197 -9.17 -14.92 5.20
C GLU A 197 -9.73 -13.69 5.92
N SER A 198 -10.66 -12.96 5.29
CA SER A 198 -11.23 -11.73 5.86
C SER A 198 -11.96 -11.95 7.18
N GLN A 199 -12.47 -13.17 7.43
CA GLN A 199 -13.12 -13.52 8.69
C GLN A 199 -12.14 -13.42 9.88
N SER A 200 -10.89 -13.88 9.71
CA SER A 200 -9.88 -13.79 10.77
C SER A 200 -9.51 -12.33 11.09
N VAL A 201 -9.41 -11.50 10.05
CA VAL A 201 -9.13 -10.06 10.18
C VAL A 201 -10.29 -9.34 10.84
N LEU A 202 -11.53 -9.71 10.53
CA LEU A 202 -12.74 -9.18 11.16
C LEU A 202 -12.74 -9.44 12.67
N GLU A 203 -12.46 -10.68 13.09
CA GLU A 203 -12.39 -11.08 14.50
C GLU A 203 -11.31 -10.32 15.26
N LEU A 204 -10.14 -10.12 14.65
CA LEU A 204 -9.07 -9.31 15.21
C LEU A 204 -9.49 -7.84 15.35
N ALA A 205 -10.07 -7.25 14.31
CA ALA A 205 -10.52 -5.85 14.34
C ALA A 205 -11.58 -5.61 15.42
N LEU A 206 -12.52 -6.55 15.60
CA LEU A 206 -13.50 -6.52 16.69
C LEU A 206 -12.83 -6.59 18.06
N LYS A 207 -11.87 -7.51 18.24
CA LYS A 207 -11.12 -7.66 19.50
C LYS A 207 -10.30 -6.43 19.85
N GLU A 208 -9.71 -5.77 18.85
CA GLU A 208 -8.94 -4.53 19.00
C GLU A 208 -9.83 -3.29 19.21
N GLY A 209 -11.12 -3.37 18.87
CA GLY A 209 -11.97 -2.18 18.76
C GLY A 209 -11.55 -1.25 17.62
N ASN A 210 -10.91 -1.80 16.57
CA ASN A 210 -10.36 -1.04 15.45
C ASN A 210 -11.44 -0.80 14.38
N THR A 211 -12.27 0.22 14.59
CA THR A 211 -13.42 0.53 13.71
C THR A 211 -13.02 0.86 12.28
N ALA A 212 -11.80 1.33 12.08
CA ALA A 212 -11.34 1.66 10.75
C ALA A 212 -10.79 0.46 9.98
N ALA A 213 -10.13 -0.48 10.66
CA ALA A 213 -9.84 -1.78 10.07
C ALA A 213 -11.16 -2.48 9.68
N LEU A 214 -12.21 -2.41 10.51
CA LEU A 214 -13.54 -2.90 10.15
C LEU A 214 -14.07 -2.23 8.89
N ALA A 215 -14.09 -0.89 8.84
CA ALA A 215 -14.57 -0.14 7.69
C ALA A 215 -13.81 -0.52 6.41
N LYS A 216 -12.48 -0.62 6.49
CA LYS A 216 -11.61 -0.98 5.37
C LYS A 216 -11.78 -2.43 4.93
N MET A 217 -12.00 -3.37 5.85
CA MET A 217 -12.34 -4.75 5.51
C MET A 217 -13.66 -4.82 4.75
N TYR A 218 -14.70 -4.13 5.22
CA TYR A 218 -16.01 -4.11 4.57
C TYR A 218 -15.93 -3.47 3.18
N PHE A 219 -15.12 -2.41 3.05
CA PHE A 219 -14.78 -1.84 1.75
C PHE A 219 -14.10 -2.84 0.81
N LEU A 220 -13.11 -3.61 1.28
CA LEU A 220 -12.43 -4.61 0.44
C LEU A 220 -13.38 -5.73 0.00
N ARG A 221 -14.20 -6.26 0.91
CA ARG A 221 -15.20 -7.29 0.57
C ARG A 221 -16.23 -6.76 -0.41
N GLY A 222 -16.74 -5.53 -0.22
CA GLY A 222 -17.64 -4.89 -1.17
C GLY A 222 -17.02 -4.74 -2.55
N THR A 223 -15.73 -4.39 -2.62
CA THR A 223 -14.99 -4.27 -3.88
C THR A 223 -14.76 -5.63 -4.56
N VAL A 224 -14.55 -6.70 -3.78
CA VAL A 224 -14.53 -8.07 -4.30
C VAL A 224 -15.88 -8.45 -4.86
N TYR A 225 -16.98 -8.21 -4.14
CA TYR A 225 -18.32 -8.51 -4.65
C TYR A 225 -18.66 -7.70 -5.90
N ALA A 226 -18.26 -6.43 -5.98
CA ALA A 226 -18.35 -5.63 -7.20
C ALA A 226 -17.60 -6.29 -8.36
N SER A 227 -16.41 -6.82 -8.08
CA SER A 227 -15.57 -7.49 -9.08
C SER A 227 -16.08 -8.87 -9.50
N LEU A 228 -17.03 -9.44 -8.76
CA LEU A 228 -17.69 -10.72 -9.03
C LEU A 228 -19.10 -10.55 -9.61
N ASP A 229 -19.48 -9.31 -9.98
CA ASP A 229 -20.84 -8.95 -10.40
C ASP A 229 -21.93 -9.33 -9.35
N GLN A 230 -21.58 -9.38 -8.06
CA GLN A 230 -22.48 -9.68 -6.94
C GLN A 230 -22.99 -8.39 -6.29
N ILE A 231 -23.98 -7.76 -6.94
CA ILE A 231 -24.43 -6.40 -6.60
C ILE A 231 -25.02 -6.30 -5.20
N GLU A 232 -25.85 -7.24 -4.76
CA GLU A 232 -26.45 -7.23 -3.43
C GLU A 232 -25.37 -7.35 -2.34
N GLY A 233 -24.38 -8.22 -2.53
CA GLY A 233 -23.25 -8.39 -1.62
C GLY A 233 -22.37 -7.14 -1.55
N MET A 234 -22.10 -6.52 -2.70
CA MET A 234 -21.37 -5.24 -2.78
C MET A 234 -22.08 -4.16 -1.95
N ILE A 235 -23.38 -3.95 -2.17
CA ILE A 235 -24.17 -2.92 -1.47
C ILE A 235 -24.18 -3.19 0.03
N GLN A 236 -24.38 -4.44 0.45
CA GLN A 236 -24.42 -4.82 1.86
C GLN A 236 -23.09 -4.48 2.57
N GLU A 237 -21.96 -4.85 1.98
CA GLU A 237 -20.65 -4.62 2.57
C GLU A 237 -20.27 -3.14 2.53
N TYR A 238 -20.53 -2.43 1.43
CA TYR A 238 -20.34 -0.98 1.38
C TYR A 238 -21.18 -0.24 2.40
N THR A 239 -22.46 -0.58 2.57
CA THR A 239 -23.32 0.04 3.59
C THR A 239 -22.71 -0.11 5.00
N ARG A 240 -22.18 -1.29 5.33
CA ARG A 240 -21.48 -1.52 6.61
C ARG A 240 -20.24 -0.65 6.75
N SER A 241 -19.44 -0.54 5.69
CA SER A 241 -18.27 0.33 5.65
C SER A 241 -18.66 1.80 5.88
N GLN A 242 -19.66 2.30 5.15
CA GLN A 242 -20.14 3.69 5.26
C GLN A 242 -20.65 4.01 6.66
N ASN A 243 -21.39 3.10 7.30
CA ASN A 243 -21.87 3.27 8.67
C ASN A 243 -20.73 3.40 9.68
N LEU A 244 -19.61 2.70 9.47
CA LEU A 244 -18.43 2.79 10.32
C LEU A 244 -17.59 4.04 10.04
N LEU A 245 -17.65 4.57 8.82
CA LEU A 245 -16.91 5.75 8.40
C LEU A 245 -17.60 7.07 8.82
N TRP A 246 -18.91 7.04 9.07
CA TRP A 246 -19.69 8.22 9.39
C TRP A 246 -19.09 9.01 10.57
N GLY A 247 -18.81 10.29 10.37
CA GLY A 247 -18.31 11.18 11.43
C GLY A 247 -16.88 10.89 11.89
N THR A 248 -16.12 10.10 11.13
CA THR A 248 -14.75 9.72 11.47
C THR A 248 -13.71 10.48 10.62
N PRO A 249 -12.43 10.58 11.04
CA PRO A 249 -11.35 11.15 10.22
C PRO A 249 -11.11 10.48 8.86
N TRP A 250 -11.73 9.32 8.64
CA TRP A 250 -11.49 8.38 7.53
C TRP A 250 -12.62 8.45 6.51
N GLN A 251 -13.62 9.31 6.73
CA GLN A 251 -14.82 9.40 5.93
C GLN A 251 -14.54 9.63 4.43
N ARG A 252 -13.35 10.11 4.06
CA ARG A 252 -12.93 10.19 2.65
C ARG A 252 -12.89 8.84 1.93
N LEU A 253 -12.74 7.72 2.64
CA LEU A 253 -12.88 6.38 2.04
C LEU A 253 -14.27 6.20 1.41
N ASN A 254 -15.29 6.95 1.87
CA ASN A 254 -16.61 6.97 1.25
C ASN A 254 -16.56 7.38 -0.22
N GLU A 255 -15.68 8.30 -0.62
CA GLU A 255 -15.58 8.71 -2.03
C GLU A 255 -15.13 7.55 -2.93
N SER A 256 -14.31 6.62 -2.40
CA SER A 256 -13.95 5.39 -3.12
C SER A 256 -15.13 4.42 -3.25
N ILE A 257 -16.01 4.37 -2.24
CA ILE A 257 -17.25 3.58 -2.28
C ILE A 257 -18.20 4.15 -3.34
N GLU A 258 -18.44 5.46 -3.30
CA GLU A 258 -19.30 6.16 -4.26
C GLU A 258 -18.76 6.03 -5.69
N TYR A 259 -17.44 6.09 -5.88
CA TYR A 259 -16.81 5.82 -7.17
C TYR A 259 -17.10 4.41 -7.67
N ASN A 260 -16.90 3.39 -6.83
CA ASN A 260 -17.10 2.00 -7.23
C ASN A 260 -18.57 1.72 -7.56
N LEU A 261 -19.50 2.17 -6.71
CA LEU A 261 -20.95 2.08 -6.99
C LEU A 261 -21.30 2.77 -8.31
N GLY A 262 -20.83 4.01 -8.50
CA GLY A 262 -21.07 4.78 -9.70
C GLY A 262 -20.53 4.12 -10.97
N ALA A 263 -19.31 3.55 -10.90
CA ALA A 263 -18.69 2.84 -12.01
C ALA A 263 -19.41 1.53 -12.34
N THR A 264 -19.84 0.77 -11.33
CA THR A 264 -20.62 -0.46 -11.49
C THR A 264 -21.99 -0.20 -12.10
N TYR A 265 -22.74 0.79 -11.60
CA TYR A 265 -24.02 1.13 -12.22
C TYR A 265 -23.86 1.67 -13.64
N LEU A 266 -22.79 2.41 -13.92
CA LEU A 266 -22.47 2.88 -15.26
C LEU A 266 -22.19 1.71 -16.22
N SER A 267 -21.48 0.66 -15.77
CA SER A 267 -21.24 -0.54 -16.60
C SER A 267 -22.52 -1.36 -16.82
N LEU A 268 -23.42 -1.39 -15.85
CA LEU A 268 -24.74 -2.05 -15.96
C LEU A 268 -25.76 -1.25 -16.79
N GLY A 269 -25.48 0.02 -17.09
CA GLY A 269 -26.36 0.91 -17.84
C GLY A 269 -27.44 1.60 -16.99
N ASP A 270 -27.41 1.47 -15.66
CA ASP A 270 -28.27 2.24 -14.76
C ASP A 270 -27.70 3.65 -14.57
N LEU A 271 -28.00 4.52 -15.52
CA LEU A 271 -27.43 5.87 -15.57
C LEU A 271 -27.93 6.75 -14.41
N ALA A 272 -29.12 6.49 -13.87
CA ALA A 272 -29.68 7.26 -12.77
C ALA A 272 -28.89 7.00 -11.47
N LEU A 273 -28.68 5.73 -11.12
CA LEU A 273 -27.86 5.37 -9.95
C LEU A 273 -26.39 5.73 -10.15
N ALA A 274 -25.85 5.54 -11.36
CA ALA A 274 -24.49 5.98 -11.67
C ALA A 274 -24.30 7.48 -11.42
N GLN A 275 -25.26 8.30 -11.86
CA GLN A 275 -25.25 9.74 -11.62
C GLN A 275 -25.37 10.08 -10.13
N GLU A 276 -26.28 9.42 -9.40
CA GLU A 276 -26.45 9.63 -7.96
C GLU A 276 -25.13 9.46 -7.22
N HIS A 277 -24.43 8.35 -7.45
CA HIS A 277 -23.18 8.03 -6.77
C HIS A 277 -22.00 8.90 -7.24
N LEU A 278 -21.78 9.04 -8.55
CA LEU A 278 -20.66 9.85 -9.06
C LEU A 278 -20.78 11.34 -8.70
N SER A 279 -22.00 11.85 -8.46
CA SER A 279 -22.22 13.24 -8.05
C SER A 279 -21.78 13.53 -6.60
N LYS A 280 -21.72 12.51 -5.74
CA LYS A 280 -21.32 12.62 -4.33
C LYS A 280 -19.80 12.77 -4.14
N ILE A 281 -19.01 12.52 -5.19
CA ILE A 281 -17.55 12.61 -5.16
C ILE A 281 -17.12 14.07 -5.27
N ILE A 282 -16.36 14.53 -4.27
CA ILE A 282 -15.91 15.92 -4.17
C ILE A 282 -14.55 16.06 -4.86
N GLU A 283 -13.61 15.16 -4.55
CA GLU A 283 -12.27 15.19 -5.13
C GLU A 283 -12.25 14.41 -6.46
N ARG A 284 -12.36 15.15 -7.56
CA ARG A 284 -12.46 14.57 -8.90
C ARG A 284 -11.09 14.34 -9.51
N SER A 285 -10.59 13.13 -9.35
CA SER A 285 -9.42 12.60 -10.05
C SER A 285 -9.72 12.28 -11.53
N PRO A 286 -8.69 12.03 -12.39
CA PRO A 286 -8.90 11.68 -13.79
C PRO A 286 -9.90 10.52 -13.99
N ILE A 287 -9.83 9.47 -13.16
CA ILE A 287 -10.76 8.33 -13.28
C ILE A 287 -12.23 8.71 -13.01
N VAL A 288 -12.48 9.71 -12.16
CA VAL A 288 -13.83 10.22 -11.87
C VAL A 288 -14.33 11.04 -13.06
N TRP A 289 -13.50 11.93 -13.59
CA TRP A 289 -13.86 12.73 -14.77
C TRP A 289 -14.14 11.88 -15.99
N HIS A 290 -13.34 10.82 -16.20
CA HIS A 290 -13.58 9.85 -17.26
C HIS A 290 -14.98 9.21 -17.15
N LYS A 291 -15.34 8.74 -15.96
CA LYS A 291 -16.65 8.11 -15.72
C LYS A 291 -17.80 9.10 -15.87
N LEU A 292 -17.63 10.33 -15.40
CA LEU A 292 -18.61 11.42 -15.62
C LEU A 292 -18.78 11.75 -17.11
N ALA A 293 -17.70 11.78 -17.88
CA ALA A 293 -17.74 12.05 -19.31
C ALA A 293 -18.56 10.97 -20.06
N LEU A 294 -18.31 9.69 -19.75
CA LEU A 294 -19.09 8.57 -20.28
C LEU A 294 -20.56 8.62 -19.84
N LEU A 295 -20.82 8.89 -18.56
CA LEU A 295 -22.18 9.03 -18.02
C LEU A 295 -22.97 10.11 -18.76
N TYR A 296 -22.43 11.32 -18.86
CA TYR A 296 -23.12 12.43 -19.53
C TYR A 296 -23.33 12.16 -21.03
N HIS A 297 -22.39 11.48 -21.69
CA HIS A 297 -22.57 11.07 -23.07
C HIS A 297 -23.75 10.09 -23.22
N ARG A 298 -23.80 9.05 -22.37
CA ARG A 298 -24.89 8.05 -22.39
C ARG A 298 -26.25 8.63 -22.01
N LEU A 299 -26.27 9.69 -21.19
CA LEU A 299 -27.48 10.47 -20.87
C LEU A 299 -27.90 11.43 -22.01
N GLY A 300 -27.11 11.57 -23.08
CA GLY A 300 -27.37 12.53 -24.16
C GLY A 300 -26.99 13.98 -23.84
N GLU A 301 -26.30 14.23 -22.72
CA GLU A 301 -25.87 15.55 -22.28
C GLU A 301 -24.51 15.95 -22.89
N THR A 302 -24.43 16.02 -24.22
CA THR A 302 -23.17 16.18 -24.98
C THR A 302 -22.28 17.33 -24.48
N LYS A 303 -22.87 18.48 -24.10
CA LYS A 303 -22.11 19.62 -23.58
C LYS A 303 -21.42 19.28 -22.24
N LYS A 304 -22.11 18.60 -21.33
CA LYS A 304 -21.51 18.20 -20.04
C LYS A 304 -20.48 17.09 -20.23
N ALA A 305 -20.70 16.18 -21.17
CA ALA A 305 -19.74 15.15 -21.53
C ALA A 305 -18.41 15.75 -22.00
N GLN A 306 -18.46 16.74 -22.90
CA GLN A 306 -17.26 17.44 -23.37
C GLN A 306 -16.57 18.22 -22.24
N GLN A 307 -17.34 18.93 -21.41
CA GLN A 307 -16.77 19.64 -20.25
C GLN A 307 -16.07 18.71 -19.25
N ALA A 308 -16.63 17.51 -19.03
CA ALA A 308 -16.01 16.50 -18.18
C ALA A 308 -14.71 15.95 -18.81
N LEU A 309 -14.69 15.74 -20.13
CA LEU A 309 -13.48 15.31 -20.84
C LEU A 309 -12.39 16.41 -20.88
N ASP A 310 -12.78 17.69 -20.99
CA ASP A 310 -11.84 18.81 -20.88
C ASP A 310 -11.27 18.91 -19.45
N SER A 311 -12.09 18.62 -18.44
CA SER A 311 -11.66 18.58 -17.04
C SER A 311 -10.75 17.39 -16.75
N PHE A 312 -11.03 16.24 -17.38
CA PHE A 312 -10.15 15.07 -17.38
C PHE A 312 -8.76 15.46 -17.89
N ALA A 313 -8.66 16.04 -19.08
CA ALA A 313 -7.38 16.43 -19.69
C ALA A 313 -6.59 17.43 -18.83
N LYS A 314 -7.29 18.33 -18.12
CA LYS A 314 -6.64 19.27 -17.18
C LYS A 314 -6.19 18.62 -15.87
N SER A 315 -6.80 17.50 -15.49
CA SER A 315 -6.56 16.83 -14.21
C SER A 315 -5.33 15.91 -14.20
N HIS A 316 -4.69 15.70 -15.35
CA HIS A 316 -3.40 15.01 -15.44
C HIS A 316 -2.42 15.84 -16.27
N GLU A 317 -1.34 16.31 -15.64
CA GLU A 317 -0.22 16.94 -16.35
C GLU A 317 0.75 15.85 -16.78
N GLY A 318 0.48 15.21 -17.92
CA GLY A 318 1.37 14.20 -18.49
C GLY A 318 0.68 13.16 -19.36
N GLU A 319 1.48 12.51 -20.21
CA GLU A 319 1.07 11.37 -21.05
C GLU A 319 1.26 10.05 -20.30
N ASP A 320 0.62 9.86 -19.13
CA ASP A 320 0.59 8.52 -18.56
C ASP A 320 -0.23 7.60 -19.48
N ARG A 321 0.28 6.40 -19.75
CA ARG A 321 -0.33 5.51 -20.75
C ARG A 321 -1.80 5.20 -20.44
N ILE A 322 -2.19 5.17 -19.15
CA ILE A 322 -3.56 4.86 -18.75
C ILE A 322 -4.49 6.02 -19.13
N THR A 323 -4.15 7.26 -18.79
CA THR A 323 -5.01 8.41 -19.11
C THR A 323 -5.18 8.61 -20.61
N VAL A 324 -4.12 8.43 -21.39
CA VAL A 324 -4.18 8.49 -22.86
C VAL A 324 -5.18 7.47 -23.42
N LEU A 325 -5.13 6.22 -22.93
CA LEU A 325 -6.05 5.18 -23.39
C LEU A 325 -7.48 5.42 -22.92
N LEU A 326 -7.68 5.89 -21.68
CA LEU A 326 -8.99 6.26 -21.16
C LEU A 326 -9.62 7.40 -21.98
N GLU A 327 -8.84 8.44 -22.30
CA GLU A 327 -9.30 9.55 -23.14
C GLU A 327 -9.69 9.08 -24.53
N ARG A 328 -8.82 8.29 -25.18
CA ARG A 328 -9.10 7.73 -26.50
C ARG A 328 -10.37 6.86 -26.48
N SER A 329 -10.55 6.05 -25.45
CA SER A 329 -11.75 5.21 -25.29
C SER A 329 -13.02 6.06 -25.20
N ALA A 330 -12.99 7.15 -24.43
CA ALA A 330 -14.12 8.05 -24.29
C ALA A 330 -14.45 8.75 -25.61
N ARG A 331 -13.43 9.24 -26.32
CA ARG A 331 -13.59 9.89 -27.64
C ARG A 331 -14.17 8.93 -28.69
N MET A 332 -13.74 7.68 -28.68
CA MET A 332 -14.28 6.65 -29.58
C MET A 332 -15.70 6.23 -29.21
N GLU A 333 -16.05 6.23 -27.93
CA GLU A 333 -17.44 6.04 -27.50
C GLU A 333 -18.31 7.20 -28.00
N PHE A 334 -17.85 8.45 -27.85
CA PHE A 334 -18.59 9.65 -28.25
C PHE A 334 -18.89 9.70 -29.74
N SER A 335 -17.96 9.23 -30.58
CA SER A 335 -18.12 9.19 -32.03
C SER A 335 -18.77 7.90 -32.54
N GLY A 336 -19.07 6.95 -31.66
CA GLY A 336 -19.61 5.63 -32.01
C GLY A 336 -18.59 4.70 -32.68
N THR A 337 -17.29 5.04 -32.71
CA THR A 337 -16.24 4.24 -33.34
C THR A 337 -15.65 3.17 -32.42
N LEU A 338 -16.03 3.12 -31.14
CA LEU A 338 -15.55 2.11 -30.20
C LEU A 338 -15.87 0.66 -30.63
N MET A 339 -16.93 0.46 -31.42
CA MET A 339 -17.33 -0.86 -31.94
C MET A 339 -16.61 -1.25 -33.25
N THR A 340 -15.65 -0.46 -33.72
CA THR A 340 -14.85 -0.79 -34.92
C THR A 340 -13.70 -1.73 -34.59
N LEU A 341 -13.00 -2.24 -35.61
CA LEU A 341 -11.76 -3.01 -35.41
C LEU A 341 -10.67 -2.20 -34.69
N GLU A 342 -10.61 -0.89 -34.92
CA GLU A 342 -9.70 0.00 -34.18
C GLU A 342 -10.09 0.10 -32.70
N GLY A 343 -11.40 0.16 -32.42
CA GLY A 343 -11.90 0.18 -31.04
C GLY A 343 -11.64 -1.14 -30.32
N ILE A 344 -11.77 -2.27 -31.01
CA ILE A 344 -11.36 -3.59 -30.48
C ILE A 344 -9.87 -3.58 -30.12
N ALA A 345 -9.00 -3.11 -31.01
CA ALA A 345 -7.56 -3.07 -30.74
C ALA A 345 -7.23 -2.18 -29.53
N LEU A 346 -7.91 -1.04 -29.38
CA LEU A 346 -7.78 -0.17 -28.21
C LEU A 346 -8.21 -0.89 -26.93
N LEU A 347 -9.38 -1.53 -26.94
CA LEU A 347 -9.91 -2.25 -25.77
C LEU A 347 -9.00 -3.44 -25.40
N GLU A 348 -8.51 -4.21 -26.36
CA GLU A 348 -7.54 -5.29 -26.13
C GLU A 348 -6.25 -4.75 -25.47
N GLU A 349 -5.73 -3.61 -25.94
CA GLU A 349 -4.56 -2.95 -25.35
C GLU A 349 -4.81 -2.53 -23.90
N MET A 350 -5.97 -1.90 -23.65
CA MET A 350 -6.38 -1.48 -22.31
C MET A 350 -6.50 -2.67 -21.36
N MET A 351 -7.11 -3.76 -21.81
CA MET A 351 -7.27 -4.98 -21.03
C MET A 351 -5.92 -5.57 -20.62
N ALA A 352 -4.98 -5.70 -21.56
CA ALA A 352 -3.63 -6.18 -21.28
C ALA A 352 -2.89 -5.28 -20.28
N LEU A 353 -3.00 -3.95 -20.44
CA LEU A 353 -2.38 -3.00 -19.52
C LEU A 353 -2.99 -3.08 -18.12
N PHE A 354 -4.31 -3.12 -18.00
CA PHE A 354 -4.99 -3.18 -16.71
C PHE A 354 -4.73 -4.47 -15.97
N GLN A 355 -4.68 -5.59 -16.69
CA GLN A 355 -4.28 -6.87 -16.12
C GLN A 355 -2.86 -6.80 -15.56
N ARG A 356 -1.89 -6.33 -16.35
CA ARG A 356 -0.49 -6.19 -15.94
C ARG A 356 -0.32 -5.30 -14.71
N LEU A 357 -1.12 -4.24 -14.60
CA LEU A 357 -1.05 -3.28 -13.50
C LEU A 357 -1.94 -3.63 -12.30
N GLY A 358 -2.67 -4.76 -12.32
CA GLY A 358 -3.60 -5.13 -11.26
C GLY A 358 -4.79 -4.16 -11.12
N ARG A 359 -5.18 -3.44 -12.19
CA ARG A 359 -6.30 -2.49 -12.22
C ARG A 359 -7.63 -3.21 -12.45
N ILE A 360 -8.02 -4.07 -11.50
CA ILE A 360 -9.14 -5.00 -11.67
C ILE A 360 -10.46 -4.30 -11.99
N GLY A 361 -10.80 -3.22 -11.28
CA GLY A 361 -12.04 -2.48 -11.55
C GLY A 361 -12.10 -1.93 -12.99
N SER A 362 -10.99 -1.41 -13.51
CA SER A 362 -10.91 -0.96 -14.91
C SER A 362 -10.98 -2.12 -15.90
N PHE A 363 -10.33 -3.24 -15.58
CA PHE A 363 -10.38 -4.45 -16.40
C PHE A 363 -11.83 -4.96 -16.55
N ILE A 364 -12.58 -5.03 -15.45
CA ILE A 364 -13.98 -5.46 -15.43
C ILE A 364 -14.89 -4.47 -16.16
N PHE A 365 -14.69 -3.17 -15.96
CA PHE A 365 -15.50 -2.13 -16.60
C PHE A 365 -15.56 -2.25 -18.14
N TYR A 366 -14.47 -2.69 -18.78
CA TYR A 366 -14.39 -2.83 -20.24
C TYR A 366 -14.71 -4.24 -20.78
N ARG A 367 -15.09 -5.19 -19.91
CA ARG A 367 -15.52 -6.54 -20.30
C ARG A 367 -16.65 -6.52 -21.33
N GLU A 368 -17.77 -5.89 -20.96
CA GLU A 368 -18.99 -5.88 -21.78
C GLU A 368 -18.79 -5.13 -23.11
N PRO A 369 -18.19 -3.91 -23.15
CA PRO A 369 -17.89 -3.23 -24.42
C PRO A 369 -17.06 -4.09 -25.38
N LEU A 370 -16.02 -4.76 -24.88
CA LEU A 370 -15.16 -5.60 -25.73
C LEU A 370 -15.89 -6.85 -26.21
N LYS A 371 -16.67 -7.50 -25.33
CA LYS A 371 -17.50 -8.66 -25.69
C LYS A 371 -18.49 -8.32 -26.79
N GLU A 372 -19.20 -7.20 -26.68
CA GLU A 372 -20.16 -6.76 -27.70
C GLU A 372 -19.46 -6.39 -29.00
N ALA A 373 -18.31 -5.70 -28.96
CA ALA A 373 -17.52 -5.43 -30.15
C ALA A 373 -17.10 -6.71 -30.88
N TYR A 374 -16.63 -7.74 -30.15
CA TYR A 374 -16.34 -9.04 -30.76
C TYR A 374 -17.56 -9.68 -31.42
N LYS A 375 -18.74 -9.63 -30.79
CA LYS A 375 -19.97 -10.21 -31.33
C LYS A 375 -20.40 -9.50 -32.62
N VAL A 376 -20.35 -8.17 -32.66
CA VAL A 376 -20.65 -7.36 -33.85
C VAL A 376 -19.78 -7.79 -35.04
N HIS A 377 -18.50 -8.10 -34.79
CA HIS A 377 -17.55 -8.57 -35.81
C HIS A 377 -17.47 -10.10 -35.96
N ARG A 378 -18.42 -10.85 -35.38
CA ARG A 378 -18.50 -12.32 -35.45
C ARG A 378 -17.25 -13.05 -34.91
N MET A 379 -16.50 -12.40 -34.02
CA MET A 379 -15.31 -12.95 -33.35
C MET A 379 -15.70 -13.79 -32.11
N TYR A 380 -16.65 -14.71 -32.25
CA TYR A 380 -17.24 -15.45 -31.11
C TYR A 380 -16.22 -16.26 -30.30
N LYS A 381 -15.14 -16.75 -30.93
CA LYS A 381 -14.04 -17.42 -30.22
C LYS A 381 -13.33 -16.48 -29.24
N LYS A 382 -13.10 -15.22 -29.64
CA LYS A 382 -12.51 -14.20 -28.76
C LYS A 382 -13.48 -13.79 -27.65
N ALA A 383 -14.77 -13.65 -27.97
CA ALA A 383 -15.80 -13.39 -26.95
C ALA A 383 -15.88 -14.50 -25.90
N LEU A 384 -15.86 -15.77 -26.32
CA LEU A 384 -15.83 -16.91 -25.39
C LEU A 384 -14.55 -16.93 -24.54
N ALA A 385 -13.38 -16.76 -25.18
CA ALA A 385 -12.11 -16.73 -24.46
C ALA A 385 -12.04 -15.59 -23.43
N LEU A 386 -12.64 -14.44 -23.74
CA LEU A 386 -12.78 -13.32 -22.80
C LEU A 386 -13.60 -13.74 -21.57
N GLU A 387 -14.77 -14.34 -21.79
CA GLU A 387 -15.64 -14.80 -20.70
C GLU A 387 -14.98 -15.88 -19.83
N GLU A 388 -14.29 -16.83 -20.45
CA GLU A 388 -13.51 -17.86 -19.74
C GLU A 388 -12.39 -17.24 -18.89
N ALA A 389 -11.71 -16.21 -19.40
CA ALA A 389 -10.68 -15.49 -18.65
C ALA A 389 -11.28 -14.79 -17.41
N PHE A 390 -12.43 -14.13 -17.55
CA PHE A 390 -13.12 -13.49 -16.42
C PHE A 390 -13.63 -14.49 -15.38
N ALA A 391 -14.17 -15.63 -15.83
CA ALA A 391 -14.63 -16.69 -14.93
C ALA A 391 -13.49 -17.30 -14.10
N ALA A 392 -12.24 -17.26 -14.61
CA ALA A 392 -11.07 -17.80 -13.93
C ALA A 392 -10.43 -16.83 -12.91
N ILE A 393 -10.73 -15.52 -12.97
CA ILE A 393 -10.14 -14.50 -12.07
C ILE A 393 -10.26 -14.89 -10.58
N PRO A 394 -11.42 -15.33 -10.06
CA PRO A 394 -11.59 -15.55 -8.62
C PRO A 394 -10.67 -16.65 -8.06
N ASP A 395 -10.24 -17.58 -8.91
CA ASP A 395 -9.47 -18.77 -8.54
C ASP A 395 -7.98 -18.69 -8.94
N ARG A 396 -7.66 -18.05 -10.07
CA ARG A 396 -6.30 -17.96 -10.62
C ARG A 396 -5.68 -16.58 -10.49
N GLY A 397 -6.46 -15.59 -10.07
CA GLY A 397 -6.04 -14.20 -10.04
C GLY A 397 -5.90 -13.57 -11.43
N LEU A 398 -5.29 -12.39 -11.47
CA LEU A 398 -4.98 -11.68 -12.71
C LEU A 398 -3.63 -12.09 -13.34
N SER A 399 -2.95 -13.11 -12.80
CA SER A 399 -1.60 -13.46 -13.24
C SER A 399 -1.53 -13.61 -14.76
N PRO A 400 -0.59 -12.94 -15.45
CA PRO A 400 -0.22 -13.37 -16.77
C PRO A 400 0.33 -14.79 -16.62
N ASN A 401 -0.12 -15.73 -17.44
CA ASN A 401 0.64 -16.96 -17.64
C ASN A 401 2.03 -16.62 -18.17
#